data_AF-A0A167GLY2-F1
#
_entry.id   AF-A0A167GLY2-F1
#
_cell.length_a   1.000
_cell.length_b   1.000
_cell.length_c   1.000
_cell.angle_alpha   90.00
_cell.angle_beta   90.00
_cell.angle_gamma   90.00
#
_symmetry.space_group_name_H-M   'P 1'
#
loop_
_entity.id
_entity.type
_entity.pdbx_description
1 polymer ?
#
loop_
_entity_poly.entity_id
_entity_poly.type
_entity_poly.pdbx_seq_one_letter_code
_entity_poly.pdbx_strand_id
1 'polypeptide(L)'
;MISLFAGEERSAKRERLGDPLQVLDRHIDFAALAKAVDAKLVIGDAGRGGRPPYPTELMIRLLVVQNLYNLSDDAMEYQLLDRASFQRFAGLEQSGRVPDAKTLWVWRERLKKQDLIGDISEAVGGQLAQAGFIARGGQIIDASIVTVPIQRNRRDENEAIGRGEVPAGWNEAKREQKDVDARWTIKHGKSYYGYKLHANTDRRWGFIRRIEVTTASANDTTVFESILDATNTSRAVYADRGYAKAAREQALGEAGYRDRIQRKGQADRPLSQAQQRRNRRIARQRAFGEHPFARLAQMGGKCIRTIGLARARMMIALKVITHNVMHLARLRQRRIVPA
;
A
#
# COMPACT_ATOMS: atom_id res chain seq x y z
N MET A 1 -13.76 -15.56 39.33
CA MET A 1 -14.95 -14.70 39.22
C MET A 1 -15.70 -15.13 37.97
N ILE A 2 -16.90 -15.68 38.10
CA ILE A 2 -17.73 -16.18 36.99
C ILE A 2 -18.87 -15.17 36.80
N SER A 3 -19.06 -14.68 35.56
CA SER A 3 -20.18 -13.80 35.20
C SER A 3 -21.01 -14.45 34.09
N LEU A 4 -22.33 -14.40 34.23
CA LEU A 4 -23.29 -14.84 33.21
C LEU A 4 -23.21 -13.97 31.94
N PHE A 5 -22.71 -12.74 32.06
CA PHE A 5 -22.59 -11.76 30.97
C PHE A 5 -21.13 -11.55 30.52
N ALA A 6 -20.23 -12.48 30.82
CA ALA A 6 -18.80 -12.35 30.54
C ALA A 6 -18.47 -12.07 29.05
N GLY A 7 -19.35 -12.47 28.11
CA GLY A 7 -19.23 -12.11 26.70
C GLY A 7 -19.46 -10.62 26.45
N GLU A 8 -20.59 -10.10 26.94
CA GLU A 8 -21.02 -8.71 26.82
C GLU A 8 -20.06 -7.77 27.56
N GLU A 9 -19.66 -8.10 28.78
CA GLU A 9 -18.69 -7.33 29.57
C GLU A 9 -17.35 -7.18 28.84
N ARG A 10 -16.85 -8.27 28.22
CA ARG A 10 -15.63 -8.22 27.41
C ARG A 10 -15.83 -7.38 26.15
N SER A 11 -16.99 -7.45 25.51
CA SER A 11 -17.32 -6.61 24.34
C SER A 11 -17.38 -5.12 24.71
N ALA A 12 -18.12 -4.75 25.75
CA ALA A 12 -18.21 -3.37 26.23
C ALA A 12 -16.83 -2.82 26.66
N LYS A 13 -16.00 -3.64 27.31
CA LYS A 13 -14.63 -3.24 27.65
C LYS A 13 -13.77 -3.01 26.41
N ARG A 14 -13.86 -3.87 25.38
CA ARG A 14 -13.14 -3.69 24.10
C ARG A 14 -13.57 -2.39 23.41
N GLU A 15 -14.87 -2.09 23.42
CA GLU A 15 -15.41 -0.85 22.87
C GLU A 15 -14.81 0.38 23.55
N ARG A 16 -14.78 0.37 24.88
CA ARG A 16 -14.18 1.46 25.67
C ARG A 16 -12.68 1.63 25.41
N LEU A 17 -11.95 0.55 25.12
CA LEU A 17 -10.53 0.60 24.77
C LEU A 17 -10.28 1.17 23.36
N GLY A 18 -11.31 1.27 22.53
CA GLY A 18 -11.23 1.79 21.17
C GLY A 18 -10.83 0.73 20.16
N ASP A 19 -11.80 -0.04 19.68
CA ASP A 19 -11.60 -1.03 18.61
C ASP A 19 -11.43 -0.32 17.25
N PRO A 20 -10.24 -0.39 16.61
CA PRO A 20 -10.01 0.24 15.31
C PRO A 20 -10.91 -0.30 14.20
N LEU A 21 -11.39 -1.55 14.31
CA LEU A 21 -12.28 -2.14 13.32
C LEU A 21 -13.69 -1.55 13.39
N GLN A 22 -14.16 -1.14 14.58
CA GLN A 22 -15.40 -0.36 14.69
C GLN A 22 -15.28 1.01 14.06
N VAL A 23 -14.10 1.63 14.21
CA VAL A 23 -13.83 2.94 13.61
C VAL A 23 -13.86 2.82 12.10
N LEU A 24 -13.26 1.77 11.52
CA LEU A 24 -13.37 1.48 10.09
C LEU A 24 -14.82 1.25 9.67
N ASP A 25 -15.52 0.34 10.34
CA ASP A 25 -16.90 -0.03 10.01
C ASP A 25 -17.87 1.16 10.01
N ARG A 26 -17.71 2.08 10.97
CA ARG A 26 -18.54 3.28 11.08
C ARG A 26 -18.31 4.31 9.98
N HIS A 27 -17.07 4.41 9.47
CA HIS A 27 -16.64 5.57 8.67
C HIS A 27 -16.27 5.26 7.23
N ILE A 28 -16.16 3.98 6.88
CA ILE A 28 -15.76 3.51 5.55
C ILE A 28 -16.92 2.73 4.95
N ASP A 29 -17.34 3.14 3.75
CA ASP A 29 -18.38 2.46 3.00
C ASP A 29 -17.77 1.27 2.26
N PHE A 30 -17.69 0.12 2.93
CA PHE A 30 -17.17 -1.10 2.32
C PHE A 30 -18.07 -1.65 1.22
N ALA A 31 -19.38 -1.38 1.27
CA ALA A 31 -20.32 -1.79 0.24
C ALA A 31 -20.03 -1.06 -1.09
N ALA A 32 -19.67 0.23 -1.04
CA ALA A 32 -19.22 0.97 -2.22
C ALA A 32 -17.91 0.41 -2.80
N LEU A 33 -16.96 0.00 -1.93
CA LEU A 33 -15.73 -0.67 -2.40
C LEU A 33 -16.04 -2.02 -3.06
N ALA A 34 -16.95 -2.79 -2.49
CA ALA A 34 -17.40 -4.06 -3.04
C ALA A 34 -18.08 -3.88 -4.39
N LYS A 35 -18.99 -2.91 -4.51
CA LYS A 35 -19.68 -2.58 -5.76
C LYS A 35 -18.71 -2.21 -6.89
N ALA A 36 -17.64 -1.46 -6.59
CA ALA A 36 -16.62 -1.12 -7.58
C ALA A 36 -15.89 -2.37 -8.11
N VAL A 37 -15.62 -3.34 -7.25
CA VAL A 37 -15.01 -4.62 -7.63
C VAL A 37 -16.02 -5.51 -8.37
N ASP A 38 -17.23 -5.67 -7.85
CA ASP A 38 -18.28 -6.54 -8.42
C ASP A 38 -18.70 -6.10 -9.83
N ALA A 39 -18.59 -4.81 -10.16
CA ALA A 39 -18.87 -4.30 -11.50
C ALA A 39 -17.96 -4.91 -12.59
N LYS A 40 -16.79 -5.44 -12.22
CA LYS A 40 -15.78 -5.99 -13.13
C LYS A 40 -15.34 -7.40 -12.77
N LEU A 41 -15.62 -7.85 -11.55
CA LEU A 41 -15.20 -9.14 -11.04
C LEU A 41 -15.95 -10.27 -11.74
N VAL A 42 -15.22 -11.05 -12.52
CA VAL A 42 -15.75 -12.29 -13.10
C VAL A 42 -15.41 -13.45 -12.17
N ILE A 43 -16.43 -14.00 -11.52
CA ILE A 43 -16.34 -15.27 -10.80
C ILE A 43 -16.87 -16.33 -11.77
N GLY A 44 -15.98 -17.17 -12.33
CA GLY A 44 -16.39 -18.23 -13.25
C GLY A 44 -17.49 -19.11 -12.65
N ASP A 45 -18.30 -19.73 -13.50
CA ASP A 45 -19.45 -20.52 -13.08
C ASP A 45 -19.04 -21.56 -12.04
N ALA A 46 -19.63 -21.46 -10.85
CA ALA A 46 -19.68 -22.59 -9.95
C ALA A 46 -20.57 -23.63 -10.66
N GLY A 47 -19.98 -24.70 -11.19
CA GLY A 47 -20.73 -25.81 -11.79
C GLY A 47 -21.90 -26.23 -10.88
N ARG A 48 -22.98 -26.78 -11.46
CA ARG A 48 -24.21 -27.13 -10.73
C ARG A 48 -23.89 -27.82 -9.40
N GLY A 49 -24.27 -27.19 -8.28
CA GLY A 49 -24.04 -27.70 -6.92
C GLY A 49 -22.79 -27.15 -6.20
N GLY A 50 -22.02 -26.27 -6.82
CA GLY A 50 -20.89 -25.60 -6.18
C GLY A 50 -21.32 -24.63 -5.06
N ARG A 51 -20.50 -24.53 -4.02
CA ARG A 51 -20.73 -23.57 -2.92
C ARG A 51 -20.74 -22.14 -3.46
N PRO A 52 -21.70 -21.28 -3.04
CA PRO A 52 -21.68 -19.88 -3.44
C PRO A 52 -20.39 -19.18 -2.96
N PRO A 53 -19.85 -18.26 -3.75
CA PRO A 53 -18.69 -17.47 -3.35
C PRO A 53 -19.02 -16.59 -2.13
N TYR A 54 -18.02 -16.28 -1.32
CA TYR A 54 -18.17 -15.29 -0.26
C TYR A 54 -18.45 -13.89 -0.84
N PRO A 55 -19.25 -13.06 -0.17
CA PRO A 55 -19.49 -11.68 -0.60
C PRO A 55 -18.18 -10.89 -0.76
N THR A 56 -18.11 -10.07 -1.80
CA THR A 56 -16.94 -9.23 -2.09
C THR A 56 -16.63 -8.26 -0.95
N GLU A 57 -17.65 -7.69 -0.31
CA GLU A 57 -17.47 -6.80 0.84
C GLU A 57 -16.74 -7.50 1.99
N LEU A 58 -17.16 -8.72 2.31
CA LEU A 58 -16.50 -9.55 3.32
C LEU A 58 -15.03 -9.75 2.96
N MET A 59 -14.74 -10.14 1.72
CA MET A 59 -13.35 -10.39 1.29
C MET A 59 -12.48 -9.14 1.34
N ILE A 60 -13.00 -7.96 0.97
CA ILE A 60 -12.30 -6.68 1.10
C ILE A 60 -12.00 -6.37 2.56
N ARG A 61 -12.99 -6.52 3.45
CA ARG A 61 -12.82 -6.32 4.90
C ARG A 61 -11.71 -7.24 5.45
N LEU A 62 -11.69 -8.51 5.05
CA LEU A 62 -10.64 -9.45 5.46
C LEU A 62 -9.25 -9.02 4.96
N LEU A 63 -9.11 -8.52 3.73
CA LEU A 63 -7.83 -7.99 3.26
C LEU A 63 -7.35 -6.78 4.05
N VAL A 64 -8.27 -5.90 4.48
CA VAL A 64 -7.95 -4.77 5.36
C VAL A 64 -7.43 -5.27 6.70
N VAL A 65 -8.09 -6.26 7.32
CA VAL A 65 -7.64 -6.88 8.58
C VAL A 65 -6.27 -7.55 8.41
N GLN A 66 -6.07 -8.34 7.35
CA GLN A 66 -4.79 -9.01 7.08
C GLN A 66 -3.63 -8.01 7.04
N ASN A 67 -3.81 -6.87 6.39
CA ASN A 67 -2.77 -5.84 6.30
C ASN A 67 -2.62 -5.04 7.60
N LEU A 68 -3.72 -4.71 8.28
CA LEU A 68 -3.68 -3.93 9.52
C LEU A 68 -2.94 -4.67 10.64
N TYR A 69 -3.09 -6.00 10.70
CA TYR A 69 -2.47 -6.85 11.73
C TYR A 69 -1.31 -7.71 11.22
N ASN A 70 -0.89 -7.55 9.96
CA ASN A 70 0.19 -8.32 9.33
C ASN A 70 0.04 -9.84 9.42
N LEU A 71 -1.14 -10.34 9.08
CA LEU A 71 -1.48 -11.77 9.17
C LEU A 71 -1.14 -12.49 7.87
N SER A 72 -0.63 -13.71 7.98
CA SER A 72 -0.64 -14.67 6.86
C SER A 72 -2.06 -15.16 6.59
N ASP A 73 -2.25 -15.94 5.52
CA ASP A 73 -3.55 -16.55 5.24
C ASP A 73 -3.97 -17.53 6.33
N ASP A 74 -3.07 -18.42 6.77
CA ASP A 74 -3.35 -19.38 7.85
C ASP A 74 -3.61 -18.67 9.18
N ALA A 75 -2.83 -17.63 9.48
CA ALA A 75 -3.06 -16.83 10.68
C ALA A 75 -4.40 -16.09 10.60
N MET A 76 -4.81 -15.63 9.41
CA MET A 76 -6.10 -14.97 9.24
C MET A 76 -7.26 -15.94 9.48
N GLU A 77 -7.19 -17.14 8.90
CA GLU A 77 -8.19 -18.20 9.13
C GLU A 77 -8.31 -18.54 10.61
N TYR A 78 -7.17 -18.82 11.27
CA TYR A 78 -7.17 -19.13 12.71
C TYR A 78 -7.77 -17.99 13.54
N GLN A 79 -7.38 -16.75 13.27
CA GLN A 79 -7.87 -15.59 14.01
C GLN A 79 -9.36 -15.28 13.70
N LEU A 80 -9.88 -15.67 12.54
CA LEU A 80 -11.31 -15.56 12.25
C LEU A 80 -12.15 -16.57 13.02
N LEU A 81 -11.60 -17.73 13.37
CA LEU A 81 -12.28 -18.73 14.19
C LEU A 81 -12.33 -18.30 15.67
N ASP A 82 -11.30 -17.59 16.15
CA ASP A 82 -11.15 -17.22 17.57
C ASP A 82 -11.62 -15.80 17.91
N ARG A 83 -11.36 -14.81 17.04
CA ARG A 83 -11.55 -13.39 17.40
C ARG A 83 -12.93 -12.87 17.03
N ALA A 84 -13.76 -12.67 18.04
CA ALA A 84 -15.06 -12.01 17.92
C ALA A 84 -15.02 -10.64 17.23
N SER A 85 -13.97 -9.83 17.43
CA SER A 85 -13.85 -8.52 16.76
C SER A 85 -13.66 -8.64 15.25
N PHE A 86 -12.98 -9.70 14.78
CA PHE A 86 -12.79 -9.94 13.34
C PHE A 86 -14.06 -10.50 12.73
N GLN A 87 -14.72 -11.43 13.42
CA GLN A 87 -16.02 -11.98 13.00
C GLN A 87 -17.06 -10.89 12.84
N ARG A 88 -17.21 -10.02 13.85
CA ARG A 88 -18.11 -8.86 13.80
C ARG A 88 -17.79 -7.91 12.67
N PHE A 89 -16.52 -7.52 12.53
CA PHE A 89 -16.11 -6.61 11.45
C PHE A 89 -16.36 -7.20 10.05
N ALA A 90 -16.26 -8.53 9.90
CA ALA A 90 -16.48 -9.23 8.64
C ALA A 90 -17.95 -9.67 8.41
N GLY A 91 -18.86 -9.42 9.35
CA GLY A 91 -20.26 -9.88 9.27
C GLY A 91 -20.45 -11.39 9.43
N LEU A 92 -19.56 -12.05 10.19
CA LEU A 92 -19.49 -13.50 10.36
C LEU A 92 -20.00 -13.99 11.73
N GLU A 93 -20.60 -13.14 12.57
CA GLU A 93 -21.02 -13.49 13.94
C GLU A 93 -22.04 -14.63 14.01
N GLN A 94 -22.88 -14.76 12.98
CA GLN A 94 -23.90 -15.82 12.88
C GLN A 94 -23.49 -16.93 11.89
N SER A 95 -22.26 -16.89 11.37
CA SER A 95 -21.79 -17.87 10.40
C SER A 95 -20.95 -18.95 11.08
N GLY A 96 -21.35 -20.22 10.93
CA GLY A 96 -20.50 -21.36 11.30
C GLY A 96 -19.31 -21.60 10.36
N ARG A 97 -19.15 -20.78 9.31
CA ARG A 97 -18.10 -20.94 8.28
C ARG A 97 -17.34 -19.63 8.07
N VAL A 98 -16.02 -19.74 7.98
CA VAL A 98 -15.12 -18.62 7.66
C VAL A 98 -14.33 -18.93 6.37
N PRO A 99 -13.87 -17.92 5.62
CA PRO A 99 -12.95 -18.16 4.51
C PRO A 99 -11.65 -18.80 5.02
N ASP A 100 -11.28 -19.92 4.42
CA ASP A 100 -10.01 -20.58 4.69
C ASP A 100 -8.84 -19.84 4.02
N ALA A 101 -7.62 -20.22 4.39
CA ALA A 101 -6.39 -19.64 3.86
C ALA A 101 -6.32 -19.68 2.33
N LYS A 102 -6.76 -20.80 1.73
CA LYS A 102 -6.76 -20.98 0.27
C LYS A 102 -7.78 -20.06 -0.40
N THR A 103 -8.92 -19.83 0.21
CA THR A 103 -9.97 -18.92 -0.27
C THR A 103 -9.44 -17.49 -0.33
N LEU A 104 -8.75 -17.03 0.73
CA LEU A 104 -8.09 -15.72 0.76
C LEU A 104 -7.03 -15.59 -0.33
N TRP A 105 -6.20 -16.62 -0.50
CA TRP A 105 -5.18 -16.67 -1.55
C TRP A 105 -5.78 -16.61 -2.95
N VAL A 106 -6.78 -17.44 -3.25
CA VAL A 106 -7.47 -17.48 -4.55
C VAL A 106 -8.10 -16.13 -4.86
N TRP A 107 -8.69 -15.49 -3.86
CA TRP A 107 -9.34 -14.18 -4.04
C TRP A 107 -8.33 -13.09 -4.39
N ARG A 108 -7.18 -13.04 -3.72
CA ARG A 108 -6.10 -12.12 -4.09
C ARG A 108 -5.54 -12.42 -5.48
N GLU A 109 -5.33 -13.69 -5.82
CA GLU A 109 -4.88 -14.05 -7.17
C GLU A 109 -5.90 -13.66 -8.24
N ARG A 110 -7.21 -13.70 -7.92
CA ARG A 110 -8.27 -13.24 -8.81
C ARG A 110 -8.22 -11.72 -9.00
N LEU A 111 -8.13 -10.94 -7.92
CA LEU A 111 -7.96 -9.48 -8.02
C LEU A 111 -6.76 -9.10 -8.87
N LYS A 112 -5.62 -9.79 -8.68
CA LYS A 112 -4.41 -9.57 -9.48
C LYS A 112 -4.65 -9.88 -10.96
N LYS A 113 -5.23 -11.04 -11.26
CA LYS A 113 -5.45 -11.48 -12.65
C LYS A 113 -6.40 -10.56 -13.42
N GLN A 114 -7.35 -9.94 -12.74
CA GLN A 114 -8.35 -9.04 -13.33
C GLN A 114 -8.02 -7.55 -13.11
N ASP A 115 -6.84 -7.22 -12.56
CA ASP A 115 -6.35 -5.86 -12.30
C ASP A 115 -7.28 -4.96 -11.45
N LEU A 116 -8.01 -5.57 -10.50
CA LEU A 116 -9.09 -4.89 -9.75
C LEU A 116 -8.60 -4.07 -8.55
N ILE A 117 -7.29 -4.05 -8.29
CA ILE A 117 -6.73 -3.29 -7.17
C ILE A 117 -6.80 -1.77 -7.41
N GLY A 118 -6.75 -1.37 -8.68
CA GLY A 118 -6.99 0.00 -9.11
C GLY A 118 -8.40 0.46 -8.76
N ASP A 119 -9.41 -0.37 -9.00
CA ASP A 119 -10.81 -0.07 -8.71
C ASP A 119 -11.06 0.15 -7.21
N ILE A 120 -10.47 -0.68 -6.35
CA ILE A 120 -10.54 -0.49 -4.89
C ILE A 120 -9.88 0.84 -4.51
N SER A 121 -8.72 1.14 -5.09
CA SER A 121 -7.97 2.38 -4.81
C SER A 121 -8.75 3.61 -5.25
N GLU A 122 -9.41 3.56 -6.41
CA GLU A 122 -10.25 4.63 -6.94
C GLU A 122 -11.50 4.83 -6.07
N ALA A 123 -12.18 3.75 -5.68
CA ALA A 123 -13.34 3.83 -4.79
C ALA A 123 -12.99 4.43 -3.43
N VAL A 124 -11.82 4.10 -2.87
CA VAL A 124 -11.29 4.77 -1.66
C VAL A 124 -11.00 6.25 -1.96
N GLY A 125 -10.41 6.57 -3.11
CA GLY A 125 -10.21 7.94 -3.58
C GLY A 125 -11.51 8.75 -3.64
N GLY A 126 -12.59 8.15 -4.12
CA GLY A 126 -13.94 8.72 -4.15
C GLY A 126 -14.46 9.04 -2.75
N GLN A 127 -14.33 8.12 -1.79
CA GLN A 127 -14.73 8.37 -0.40
C GLN A 127 -13.91 9.48 0.25
N LEU A 128 -12.60 9.57 -0.04
CA LEU A 128 -11.76 10.67 0.42
C LEU A 128 -12.26 12.02 -0.12
N ALA A 129 -12.60 12.09 -1.40
CA ALA A 129 -13.11 13.30 -2.03
C ALA A 129 -14.47 13.72 -1.46
N GLN A 130 -15.41 12.77 -1.29
CA GLN A 130 -16.72 13.01 -0.68
C GLN A 130 -16.61 13.50 0.77
N ALA A 131 -15.62 13.02 1.52
CA ALA A 131 -15.33 13.50 2.87
C ALA A 131 -14.55 14.84 2.90
N GLY A 132 -14.34 15.49 1.75
CA GLY A 132 -13.67 16.79 1.63
C GLY A 132 -12.14 16.72 1.60
N PHE A 133 -11.53 15.53 1.75
CA PHE A 133 -10.09 15.35 1.74
C PHE A 133 -9.57 15.30 0.30
N ILE A 134 -9.76 16.39 -0.44
CA ILE A 134 -9.29 16.56 -1.82
C ILE A 134 -7.79 16.92 -1.79
N ALA A 135 -7.06 16.50 -2.82
CA ALA A 135 -5.65 16.80 -3.01
C ALA A 135 -5.46 18.31 -3.30
N ARG A 136 -5.24 19.12 -2.24
CA ARG A 136 -5.07 20.58 -2.34
C ARG A 136 -3.79 21.08 -1.67
N GLY A 137 -3.06 20.21 -0.96
CA GLY A 137 -1.91 20.59 -0.14
C GLY A 137 -0.61 20.78 -0.92
N GLY A 138 -0.53 20.26 -2.14
CA GLY A 138 0.71 19.97 -2.85
C GLY A 138 1.10 18.50 -2.72
N GLN A 139 2.09 18.10 -3.51
CA GLN A 139 2.42 16.70 -3.77
C GLN A 139 3.82 16.40 -3.25
N ILE A 140 3.96 15.45 -2.33
CA ILE A 140 5.25 14.95 -1.87
C ILE A 140 5.53 13.65 -2.62
N ILE A 141 6.60 13.63 -3.40
CA ILE A 141 7.11 12.43 -4.05
C ILE A 141 8.28 11.90 -3.22
N ASP A 142 8.16 10.65 -2.81
CA ASP A 142 9.18 9.94 -2.06
C ASP A 142 9.13 8.44 -2.35
N ALA A 143 10.25 7.76 -2.09
CA ALA A 143 10.39 6.34 -2.35
C ALA A 143 10.91 5.56 -1.14
N SER A 144 10.30 4.40 -0.89
CA SER A 144 10.66 3.51 0.21
C SER A 144 10.94 2.11 -0.28
N ILE A 145 12.02 1.52 0.21
CA ILE A 145 12.40 0.14 -0.11
C ILE A 145 11.43 -0.80 0.61
N VAL A 146 10.91 -1.77 -0.11
CA VAL A 146 10.12 -2.88 0.41
C VAL A 146 10.96 -4.14 0.28
N THR A 147 11.42 -4.68 1.39
CA THR A 147 12.28 -5.85 1.41
C THR A 147 11.49 -7.13 1.17
N VAL A 148 12.14 -8.13 0.62
CA VAL A 148 11.60 -9.50 0.51
C VAL A 148 12.62 -10.50 1.04
N PRO A 149 12.22 -11.75 1.32
CA PRO A 149 13.17 -12.81 1.66
C PRO A 149 14.29 -12.90 0.62
N ILE A 150 15.54 -12.85 1.10
CA ILE A 150 16.73 -12.93 0.25
C ILE A 150 16.77 -14.31 -0.41
N GLN A 151 16.85 -14.34 -1.73
CA GLN A 151 16.98 -15.57 -2.49
C GLN A 151 18.41 -16.10 -2.39
N ARG A 152 18.56 -17.31 -1.82
CA ARG A 152 19.83 -18.04 -1.82
C ARG A 152 20.02 -18.68 -3.21
N ASN A 153 20.71 -17.97 -4.08
CA ASN A 153 21.06 -18.37 -5.44
C ASN A 153 22.58 -18.30 -5.63
N ARG A 154 23.11 -19.13 -6.52
CA ARG A 154 24.50 -19.05 -6.97
C ARG A 154 24.71 -17.82 -7.87
N ARG A 155 25.97 -17.48 -8.13
CA ARG A 155 26.33 -16.29 -8.89
C ARG A 155 25.90 -16.39 -10.37
N ASP A 156 26.16 -17.52 -10.99
CA ASP A 156 25.71 -17.88 -12.34
C ASP A 156 24.17 -17.86 -12.47
N GLU A 157 23.46 -18.39 -11.46
CA GLU A 157 21.99 -18.31 -11.40
C GLU A 157 21.50 -16.85 -11.36
N ASN A 158 22.14 -15.99 -10.55
CA ASN A 158 21.78 -14.57 -10.48
C ASN A 158 22.10 -13.79 -11.76
N GLU A 159 23.18 -14.14 -12.45
CA GLU A 159 23.54 -13.55 -13.75
C GLU A 159 22.51 -13.92 -14.83
N ALA A 160 22.08 -15.18 -14.89
CA ALA A 160 21.01 -15.63 -15.78
C ALA A 160 19.68 -14.91 -15.47
N ILE A 161 19.27 -14.84 -14.20
CA ILE A 161 18.06 -14.09 -13.77
C ILE A 161 18.18 -12.61 -14.17
N GLY A 162 19.37 -12.03 -14.05
CA GLY A 162 19.65 -10.65 -14.47
C GLY A 162 19.43 -10.40 -15.96
N ARG A 163 19.71 -11.40 -16.80
CA ARG A 163 19.45 -11.39 -18.26
C ARG A 163 18.02 -11.77 -18.63
N GLY A 164 17.18 -12.15 -17.67
CA GLY A 164 15.82 -12.66 -17.91
C GLY A 164 15.78 -14.12 -18.37
N GLU A 165 16.89 -14.85 -18.21
CA GLU A 165 17.01 -16.26 -18.55
C GLU A 165 16.61 -17.15 -17.36
N VAL A 166 16.13 -18.36 -17.65
CA VAL A 166 15.91 -19.38 -16.62
C VAL A 166 17.25 -20.06 -16.31
N PRO A 167 17.71 -20.06 -15.04
CA PRO A 167 18.97 -20.72 -14.69
C PRO A 167 18.96 -22.21 -15.01
N ALA A 168 20.09 -22.74 -15.47
CA ALA A 168 20.26 -24.15 -15.80
C ALA A 168 19.95 -25.06 -14.59
N GLY A 169 19.20 -26.14 -14.83
CA GLY A 169 18.83 -27.10 -13.79
C GLY A 169 17.67 -26.68 -12.88
N TRP A 170 17.00 -25.54 -13.16
CA TRP A 170 15.76 -25.20 -12.46
C TRP A 170 14.57 -25.91 -13.09
N ASN A 171 13.92 -26.78 -12.31
CA ASN A 171 12.61 -27.33 -12.67
C ASN A 171 11.48 -26.33 -12.35
N GLU A 172 10.26 -26.66 -12.76
CA GLU A 172 9.08 -25.82 -12.54
C GLU A 172 8.85 -25.50 -11.06
N ALA A 173 8.87 -26.52 -10.19
CA ALA A 173 8.67 -26.35 -8.75
C ALA A 173 9.68 -25.38 -8.11
N LYS A 174 10.96 -25.46 -8.51
CA LYS A 174 11.99 -24.53 -8.03
C LYS A 174 11.72 -23.11 -8.52
N ARG A 175 11.27 -22.93 -9.77
CA ARG A 175 10.94 -21.61 -10.33
C ARG A 175 9.80 -20.93 -9.57
N GLU A 176 8.77 -21.68 -9.18
CA GLU A 176 7.64 -21.12 -8.43
C GLU A 176 8.02 -20.61 -7.03
N GLN A 177 9.07 -21.18 -6.43
CA GLN A 177 9.57 -20.80 -5.11
C GLN A 177 10.58 -19.63 -5.14
N LYS A 178 11.00 -19.20 -6.33
CA LYS A 178 12.07 -18.21 -6.50
C LYS A 178 11.53 -16.89 -7.01
N ASP A 179 11.81 -15.82 -6.27
CA ASP A 179 11.55 -14.47 -6.75
C ASP A 179 12.63 -14.06 -7.77
N VAL A 180 12.27 -14.14 -9.05
CA VAL A 180 13.13 -13.76 -10.17
C VAL A 180 12.98 -12.29 -10.56
N ASP A 181 12.08 -11.54 -9.93
CA ASP A 181 11.80 -10.13 -10.21
C ASP A 181 12.49 -9.18 -9.20
N ALA A 182 12.60 -9.60 -7.94
CA ALA A 182 13.27 -8.84 -6.90
C ALA A 182 14.75 -8.56 -7.27
N ARG A 183 15.23 -7.37 -6.93
CA ARG A 183 16.61 -6.93 -7.22
C ARG A 183 17.30 -6.37 -5.99
N TRP A 184 18.62 -6.37 -6.02
CA TRP A 184 19.45 -5.72 -4.99
C TRP A 184 19.56 -4.21 -5.21
N THR A 185 19.70 -3.46 -4.13
CA THR A 185 20.01 -2.03 -4.16
C THR A 185 20.83 -1.64 -2.93
N ILE A 186 21.60 -0.56 -3.01
CA ILE A 186 22.38 -0.04 -1.89
C ILE A 186 21.82 1.33 -1.50
N LYS A 187 21.43 1.48 -0.24
CA LYS A 187 20.98 2.76 0.32
C LYS A 187 21.70 3.01 1.64
N HIS A 188 22.37 4.16 1.76
CA HIS A 188 23.18 4.54 2.93
C HIS A 188 24.21 3.48 3.35
N GLY A 189 24.92 2.89 2.39
CA GLY A 189 25.94 1.86 2.65
C GLY A 189 25.39 0.50 3.08
N LYS A 190 24.07 0.31 3.12
CA LYS A 190 23.42 -0.97 3.41
C LYS A 190 22.76 -1.53 2.16
N SER A 191 22.95 -2.83 1.94
CA SER A 191 22.32 -3.57 0.85
C SER A 191 20.92 -4.02 1.24
N TYR A 192 19.98 -3.86 0.30
CA TYR A 192 18.59 -4.29 0.45
C TYR A 192 18.19 -5.12 -0.77
N TYR A 193 17.36 -6.14 -0.56
CA TYR A 193 16.83 -6.99 -1.61
C TYR A 193 15.30 -6.89 -1.64
N GLY A 194 14.73 -6.61 -2.81
CA GLY A 194 13.28 -6.57 -3.00
C GLY A 194 12.81 -5.56 -4.03
N TYR A 195 11.81 -4.78 -3.62
CA TYR A 195 11.08 -3.82 -4.44
C TYR A 195 11.20 -2.40 -3.87
N LYS A 196 10.64 -1.44 -4.60
CA LYS A 196 10.58 -0.05 -4.20
C LYS A 196 9.18 0.48 -4.46
N LEU A 197 8.59 1.08 -3.43
CA LEU A 197 7.35 1.83 -3.50
C LEU A 197 7.70 3.29 -3.75
N HIS A 198 7.28 3.82 -4.90
CA HIS A 198 7.26 5.25 -5.20
C HIS A 198 5.85 5.75 -4.91
N ALA A 199 5.72 6.77 -4.08
CA ALA A 199 4.41 7.27 -3.67
C ALA A 199 4.31 8.78 -3.83
N ASN A 200 3.16 9.22 -4.33
CA ASN A 200 2.72 10.60 -4.27
C ASN A 200 1.78 10.77 -3.08
N THR A 201 2.22 11.54 -2.09
CA THR A 201 1.51 11.80 -0.85
C THR A 201 0.98 13.24 -0.83
N ASP A 202 -0.29 13.41 -0.46
CA ASP A 202 -0.86 14.73 -0.19
C ASP A 202 -0.18 15.37 1.03
N ARG A 203 0.40 16.55 0.84
CA ARG A 203 1.16 17.27 1.88
C ARG A 203 0.30 17.72 3.07
N ARG A 204 -1.00 17.94 2.90
CA ARG A 204 -1.84 18.53 3.96
C ARG A 204 -2.39 17.45 4.89
N TRP A 205 -2.85 16.34 4.33
CA TRP A 205 -3.61 15.32 5.02
C TRP A 205 -2.89 13.98 5.12
N GLY A 206 -1.86 13.71 4.31
CA GLY A 206 -1.03 12.51 4.43
C GLY A 206 -1.67 11.25 3.84
N PHE A 207 -2.59 11.45 2.90
CA PHE A 207 -3.11 10.36 2.06
C PHE A 207 -2.14 10.10 0.91
N ILE A 208 -1.90 8.82 0.62
CA ILE A 208 -1.16 8.42 -0.57
C ILE A 208 -2.16 8.38 -1.72
N ARG A 209 -1.90 9.16 -2.78
CA ARG A 209 -2.84 9.36 -3.91
C ARG A 209 -2.51 8.49 -5.11
N ARG A 210 -1.22 8.37 -5.42
CA ARG A 210 -0.71 7.55 -6.52
C ARG A 210 0.50 6.79 -6.04
N ILE A 211 0.64 5.58 -6.55
CA ILE A 211 1.79 4.73 -6.27
C ILE A 211 2.26 4.06 -7.55
N GLU A 212 3.54 3.73 -7.56
CA GLU A 212 4.12 2.80 -8.53
C GLU A 212 5.10 1.91 -7.79
N VAL A 213 5.15 0.64 -8.16
CA VAL A 213 6.03 -0.35 -7.53
C VAL A 213 6.97 -0.90 -8.57
N THR A 214 8.27 -0.77 -8.31
CA THR A 214 9.34 -1.24 -9.19
C THR A 214 10.26 -2.20 -8.45
N THR A 215 11.22 -2.79 -9.16
CA THR A 215 12.36 -3.47 -8.54
C THR A 215 13.17 -2.48 -7.68
N ALA A 216 13.89 -2.98 -6.67
CA ALA A 216 14.64 -2.08 -5.78
C ALA A 216 15.80 -1.34 -6.47
N SER A 217 16.36 -1.90 -7.54
CA SER A 217 17.43 -1.28 -8.34
C SER A 217 16.94 -0.19 -9.29
N ALA A 218 15.64 -0.11 -9.56
CA ALA A 218 15.09 0.89 -10.47
C ALA A 218 15.40 2.32 -10.00
N ASN A 219 15.73 3.19 -10.95
CA ASN A 219 16.06 4.58 -10.67
C ASN A 219 14.77 5.37 -10.38
N ASP A 220 14.70 5.96 -9.20
CA ASP A 220 13.55 6.74 -8.70
C ASP A 220 13.08 7.80 -9.70
N THR A 221 14.03 8.36 -10.43
CA THR A 221 13.76 9.39 -11.42
C THR A 221 12.90 8.93 -12.59
N THR A 222 12.82 7.64 -12.94
CA THR A 222 12.03 7.19 -14.11
C THR A 222 10.53 7.13 -13.83
N VAL A 223 10.14 7.14 -12.55
CA VAL A 223 8.75 6.94 -12.11
C VAL A 223 8.08 8.26 -11.73
N PHE A 224 8.86 9.33 -11.58
CA PHE A 224 8.39 10.61 -11.04
C PHE A 224 7.17 11.16 -11.79
N GLU A 225 7.23 11.19 -13.11
CA GLU A 225 6.18 11.76 -13.96
C GLU A 225 4.88 10.94 -13.92
N SER A 226 4.95 9.61 -13.86
CA SER A 226 3.76 8.75 -13.88
C SER A 226 2.93 8.85 -12.59
N ILE A 227 3.58 9.14 -11.46
CA ILE A 227 2.90 9.28 -10.17
C ILE A 227 2.47 10.71 -9.86
N LEU A 228 2.73 11.69 -10.74
CA LEU A 228 2.17 13.03 -10.57
C LEU A 228 0.65 12.99 -10.67
N ASP A 229 0.00 13.71 -9.76
CA ASP A 229 -1.45 13.85 -9.72
C ASP A 229 -1.85 15.21 -10.28
N ALA A 230 -2.29 15.20 -11.54
CA ALA A 230 -2.77 16.40 -12.24
C ALA A 230 -4.06 16.96 -11.61
N THR A 231 -4.81 16.15 -10.85
CA THR A 231 -6.04 16.60 -10.17
C THR A 231 -5.74 17.39 -8.88
N ASN A 232 -4.49 17.38 -8.42
CA ASN A 232 -4.10 18.17 -7.26
C ASN A 232 -4.10 19.66 -7.62
N THR A 233 -4.96 20.42 -6.95
CA THR A 233 -5.15 21.85 -7.27
C THR A 233 -3.94 22.69 -6.88
N SER A 234 -3.11 22.21 -5.94
CA SER A 234 -1.83 22.85 -5.65
C SER A 234 -0.77 22.36 -6.62
N ARG A 235 -0.23 23.31 -7.36
CA ARG A 235 0.87 23.11 -8.30
C ARG A 235 2.23 22.83 -7.64
N ALA A 236 2.34 22.76 -6.31
CA ALA A 236 3.63 22.55 -5.65
C ALA A 236 4.03 21.06 -5.59
N VAL A 237 5.22 20.74 -6.09
CA VAL A 237 5.76 19.35 -6.13
C VAL A 237 7.07 19.27 -5.35
N TYR A 238 7.08 18.50 -4.26
CA TYR A 238 8.18 18.37 -3.31
C TYR A 238 8.87 17.01 -3.47
N ALA A 239 10.18 17.00 -3.73
CA ALA A 239 10.96 15.76 -3.82
C ALA A 239 12.42 15.95 -3.34
N ASP A 240 13.13 14.83 -3.13
CA ASP A 240 14.54 14.86 -2.74
C ASP A 240 15.47 15.27 -3.89
N ARG A 241 16.75 15.47 -3.54
CA ARG A 241 17.80 15.86 -4.48
C ARG A 241 18.12 14.80 -5.55
N GLY A 242 17.75 13.55 -5.33
CA GLY A 242 17.86 12.45 -6.29
C GLY A 242 16.92 12.61 -7.49
N TYR A 243 15.83 13.36 -7.34
CA TYR A 243 14.92 13.70 -8.43
C TYR A 243 15.32 14.96 -9.21
N ALA A 244 16.41 15.65 -8.85
CA ALA A 244 16.80 16.89 -9.51
C ALA A 244 17.37 16.62 -10.91
N LYS A 245 16.66 17.07 -11.96
CA LYS A 245 17.11 17.09 -13.36
C LYS A 245 16.69 18.39 -14.03
N ALA A 246 17.57 18.96 -14.86
CA ALA A 246 17.29 20.22 -15.58
C ALA A 246 16.06 20.10 -16.50
N ALA A 247 16.00 19.03 -17.32
CA ALA A 247 14.85 18.76 -18.19
C ALA A 247 13.53 18.63 -17.41
N ARG A 248 13.55 18.05 -16.21
CA ARG A 248 12.37 17.93 -15.35
C ARG A 248 11.93 19.27 -14.79
N GLU A 249 12.87 20.10 -14.36
CA GLU A 249 12.55 21.43 -13.87
C GLU A 249 11.88 22.27 -14.95
N GLN A 250 12.39 22.21 -16.17
CA GLN A 250 11.79 22.85 -17.33
C GLN A 250 10.38 22.31 -17.60
N ALA A 251 10.22 20.99 -17.73
CA ALA A 251 8.94 20.36 -18.01
C ALA A 251 7.89 20.65 -16.91
N LEU A 252 8.31 20.68 -15.64
CA LEU A 252 7.42 21.07 -14.53
C LEU A 252 7.00 22.54 -14.65
N GLY A 253 7.91 23.44 -15.01
CA GLY A 253 7.61 24.85 -15.24
C GLY A 253 6.62 25.05 -16.39
N GLU A 254 6.86 24.38 -17.53
CA GLU A 254 5.98 24.41 -18.71
C GLU A 254 4.58 23.86 -18.39
N ALA A 255 4.48 22.81 -17.56
CA ALA A 255 3.22 22.26 -17.07
C ALA A 255 2.58 23.06 -15.91
N GLY A 256 3.16 24.22 -15.53
CA GLY A 256 2.63 25.11 -14.51
C GLY A 256 2.85 24.66 -13.06
N TYR A 257 3.72 23.67 -12.84
CA TYR A 257 4.12 23.22 -11.50
C TYR A 257 5.18 24.15 -10.88
N ARG A 258 5.07 24.34 -9.57
CA ARG A 258 6.08 24.99 -8.73
C ARG A 258 7.08 23.93 -8.27
N ASP A 259 8.26 23.93 -8.89
CA ASP A 259 9.37 23.06 -8.52
C ASP A 259 9.84 23.30 -7.07
N ARG A 260 9.59 22.30 -6.21
CA ARG A 260 10.12 22.19 -4.85
C ARG A 260 10.97 20.93 -4.69
N ILE A 261 11.72 20.55 -5.72
CA ILE A 261 12.75 19.50 -5.67
C ILE A 261 14.03 20.06 -5.07
N GLN A 262 14.65 19.35 -4.12
CA GLN A 262 15.90 19.81 -3.51
C GLN A 262 17.03 19.89 -4.54
N ARG A 263 17.86 20.94 -4.46
CA ARG A 263 19.03 21.08 -5.34
C ARG A 263 20.14 20.11 -4.92
N LYS A 264 20.86 19.59 -5.90
CA LYS A 264 22.07 18.77 -5.72
C LYS A 264 23.30 19.64 -6.01
N GLY A 265 24.29 19.64 -5.12
CA GLY A 265 25.60 20.22 -5.38
C GLY A 265 26.44 19.28 -6.24
N GLN A 266 27.42 19.84 -6.95
CA GLN A 266 28.43 19.08 -7.67
C GLN A 266 29.75 19.12 -6.86
N ALA A 267 30.69 18.22 -7.19
CA ALA A 267 31.92 18.08 -6.41
C ALA A 267 32.76 19.37 -6.42
N ASP A 268 32.78 20.04 -7.56
CA ASP A 268 33.42 21.32 -7.85
C ASP A 268 32.53 22.53 -7.50
N ARG A 269 31.20 22.36 -7.50
CA ARG A 269 30.24 23.42 -7.23
C ARG A 269 29.32 23.09 -6.05
N PRO A 270 29.74 23.39 -4.81
CA PRO A 270 28.90 23.19 -3.63
C PRO A 270 27.66 24.08 -3.67
N LEU A 271 26.65 23.70 -2.90
CA LEU A 271 25.42 24.50 -2.80
C LEU A 271 25.70 25.84 -2.11
N SER A 272 25.28 26.93 -2.74
CA SER A 272 25.27 28.25 -2.11
C SER A 272 24.40 28.26 -0.84
N GLN A 273 24.65 29.18 0.08
CA GLN A 273 23.83 29.31 1.30
C GLN A 273 22.34 29.50 0.97
N ALA A 274 22.01 30.22 -0.10
CA ALA A 274 20.63 30.41 -0.55
C ALA A 274 19.97 29.08 -0.96
N GLN A 275 20.69 28.23 -1.71
CA GLN A 275 20.21 26.90 -2.09
C GLN A 275 20.08 25.98 -0.89
N GLN A 276 21.02 26.03 0.08
CA GLN A 276 20.92 25.28 1.32
C GLN A 276 19.69 25.69 2.14
N ARG A 277 19.42 27.00 2.27
CA ARG A 277 18.19 27.52 2.91
C ARG A 277 16.92 27.05 2.18
N ARG A 278 16.91 27.05 0.85
CA ARG A 278 15.81 26.49 0.04
C ARG A 278 15.61 25.00 0.33
N ASN A 279 16.67 24.20 0.29
CA ASN A 279 16.61 22.77 0.57
C ASN A 279 16.11 22.47 1.99
N ARG A 280 16.51 23.26 2.98
CA ARG A 280 16.03 23.15 4.38
C ARG A 280 14.52 23.43 4.48
N ARG A 281 14.00 24.45 3.79
CA ARG A 281 12.56 24.72 3.73
C ARG A 281 11.79 23.57 3.08
N ILE A 282 12.31 23.03 1.98
CA ILE A 282 11.71 21.88 1.28
C ILE A 282 11.73 20.63 2.17
N ALA A 283 12.84 20.35 2.85
CA ALA A 283 12.97 19.21 3.75
C ALA A 283 11.90 19.21 4.85
N ARG A 284 11.65 20.38 5.48
CA ARG A 284 10.60 20.53 6.50
C ARG A 284 9.21 20.17 5.97
N GLN A 285 8.90 20.52 4.72
CA GLN A 285 7.63 20.19 4.09
C GLN A 285 7.55 18.70 3.71
N ARG A 286 8.68 18.11 3.26
CA ARG A 286 8.76 16.68 2.91
C ARG A 286 8.68 15.74 4.11
N ALA A 287 9.14 16.17 5.29
CA ALA A 287 9.08 15.36 6.51
C ALA A 287 7.66 14.84 6.80
N PHE A 288 6.62 15.59 6.43
CA PHE A 288 5.24 15.14 6.59
C PHE A 288 4.90 13.90 5.74
N GLY A 289 5.54 13.75 4.57
CA GLY A 289 5.42 12.59 3.69
C GLY A 289 6.08 11.33 4.25
N GLU A 290 6.90 11.43 5.31
CA GLU A 290 7.49 10.27 5.98
C GLU A 290 6.45 9.55 6.86
N HIS A 291 5.42 10.25 7.37
CA HIS A 291 4.43 9.67 8.26
C HIS A 291 3.63 8.51 7.62
N PRO A 292 3.15 8.61 6.37
CA PRO A 292 2.51 7.47 5.69
C PRO A 292 3.45 6.27 5.59
N PHE A 293 4.72 6.45 5.21
CA PHE A 293 5.67 5.33 5.15
C PHE A 293 5.95 4.71 6.51
N ALA A 294 5.99 5.52 7.58
CA ALA A 294 6.12 5.02 8.95
C ALA A 294 4.91 4.16 9.34
N ARG A 295 3.69 4.56 8.97
CA ARG A 295 2.47 3.76 9.20
C ARG A 295 2.45 2.48 8.38
N LEU A 296 2.86 2.54 7.10
CA LEU A 296 3.06 1.34 6.28
C LEU A 296 4.04 0.37 6.93
N ALA A 297 5.10 0.88 7.56
CA ALA A 297 6.05 0.05 8.30
C ALA A 297 5.48 -0.52 9.61
N GLN A 298 4.55 0.16 10.28
CA GLN A 298 3.86 -0.37 11.47
C GLN A 298 2.88 -1.50 11.13
N MET A 299 2.34 -1.52 9.90
CA MET A 299 1.50 -2.61 9.37
C MET A 299 2.36 -3.81 8.91
N GLY A 300 3.19 -4.33 9.81
CA GLY A 300 3.95 -5.56 9.57
C GLY A 300 5.35 -5.44 9.01
N GLY A 301 5.93 -4.24 9.06
CA GLY A 301 7.25 -3.95 8.52
C GLY A 301 7.25 -3.71 7.02
N LYS A 302 8.46 -3.39 6.52
CA LYS A 302 8.74 -3.23 5.09
C LYS A 302 8.94 -4.56 4.36
N CYS A 303 8.75 -5.70 5.03
CA CYS A 303 8.94 -7.01 4.43
C CYS A 303 7.62 -7.55 3.85
N ILE A 304 7.64 -7.98 2.59
CA ILE A 304 6.56 -8.75 1.98
C ILE A 304 7.07 -10.14 1.63
N ARG A 305 6.19 -11.14 1.70
CA ARG A 305 6.53 -12.57 1.48
C ARG A 305 6.04 -13.12 0.14
N THR A 306 5.46 -12.27 -0.69
CA THR A 306 4.98 -12.66 -2.01
C THR A 306 6.11 -12.75 -3.01
N ILE A 307 6.00 -13.71 -3.92
CA ILE A 307 6.97 -13.95 -5.00
C ILE A 307 6.48 -13.24 -6.27
N GLY A 308 7.35 -12.40 -6.83
CA GLY A 308 7.16 -11.73 -8.11
C GLY A 308 6.53 -10.34 -8.01
N LEU A 309 6.85 -9.50 -8.99
CA LEU A 309 6.53 -8.08 -9.01
C LEU A 309 5.02 -7.84 -8.97
N ALA A 310 4.24 -8.58 -9.77
CA ALA A 310 2.79 -8.40 -9.84
C ALA A 310 2.10 -8.63 -8.47
N ARG A 311 2.51 -9.67 -7.73
CA ARG A 311 1.99 -9.91 -6.37
C ARG A 311 2.48 -8.85 -5.39
N ALA A 312 3.74 -8.43 -5.51
CA ALA A 312 4.28 -7.35 -4.71
C ALA A 312 3.53 -6.03 -4.91
N ARG A 313 3.22 -5.66 -6.17
CA ARG A 313 2.41 -4.48 -6.51
C ARG A 313 1.06 -4.53 -5.79
N MET A 314 0.34 -5.65 -5.94
CA MET A 314 -0.96 -5.84 -5.29
C MET A 314 -0.86 -5.74 -3.77
N MET A 315 0.08 -6.42 -3.12
CA MET A 315 0.21 -6.38 -1.66
C MET A 315 0.57 -4.99 -1.14
N ILE A 316 1.46 -4.27 -1.83
CA ILE A 316 1.82 -2.90 -1.45
C ILE A 316 0.63 -1.96 -1.65
N ALA A 317 -0.12 -2.11 -2.75
CA ALA A 317 -1.34 -1.35 -2.99
C ALA A 317 -2.40 -1.60 -1.90
N LEU A 318 -2.59 -2.86 -1.49
CA LEU A 318 -3.47 -3.20 -0.37
C LEU A 318 -3.02 -2.55 0.95
N LYS A 319 -1.72 -2.54 1.26
CA LYS A 319 -1.21 -1.81 2.44
C LYS A 319 -1.51 -0.31 2.37
N VAL A 320 -1.39 0.29 1.18
CA VAL A 320 -1.70 1.71 0.96
C VAL A 320 -3.20 1.98 1.11
N ILE A 321 -4.05 1.11 0.56
CA ILE A 321 -5.51 1.16 0.75
C ILE A 321 -5.83 1.09 2.25
N THR A 322 -5.29 0.11 2.97
CA THR A 322 -5.48 -0.06 4.43
C THR A 322 -5.02 1.18 5.21
N HIS A 323 -3.87 1.77 4.87
CA HIS A 323 -3.43 3.05 5.45
C HIS A 323 -4.46 4.15 5.20
N ASN A 324 -4.89 4.34 3.96
CA ASN A 324 -5.80 5.41 3.57
C ASN A 324 -7.17 5.27 4.26
N VAL A 325 -7.78 4.08 4.28
CA VAL A 325 -9.08 3.87 4.93
C VAL A 325 -8.97 4.02 6.45
N MET A 326 -7.93 3.49 7.08
CA MET A 326 -7.73 3.66 8.52
C MET A 326 -7.48 5.11 8.90
N HIS A 327 -6.73 5.83 8.06
CA HIS A 327 -6.46 7.25 8.27
C HIS A 327 -7.72 8.10 8.09
N LEU A 328 -8.50 7.87 7.03
CA LEU A 328 -9.80 8.52 6.81
C LEU A 328 -10.73 8.28 8.00
N ALA A 329 -10.88 7.03 8.42
CA ALA A 329 -11.75 6.65 9.53
C ALA A 329 -11.34 7.36 10.83
N ARG A 330 -10.03 7.48 11.10
CA ARG A 330 -9.52 8.23 12.26
C ARG A 330 -9.79 9.72 12.19
N LEU A 331 -9.64 10.34 11.01
CA LEU A 331 -9.94 11.77 10.84
C LEU A 331 -11.44 12.03 11.06
N ARG A 332 -12.31 11.20 10.49
CA ARG A 332 -13.77 11.29 10.68
C ARG A 332 -14.18 11.03 12.13
N GLN A 333 -13.60 10.02 12.78
CA GLN A 333 -13.86 9.75 14.21
C GLN A 333 -13.48 10.93 15.11
N ARG A 334 -12.42 11.67 14.76
CA ARG A 334 -12.00 12.91 15.45
C ARG A 334 -12.75 14.15 14.98
N ARG A 335 -13.74 14.01 14.09
CA ARG A 335 -14.52 15.10 13.48
C ARG A 335 -13.64 16.17 12.82
N ILE A 336 -12.50 15.75 12.28
CA ILE A 336 -11.64 16.64 11.50
C ILE A 336 -12.30 16.78 10.12
N VAL A 337 -12.79 17.97 9.82
CA VAL A 337 -13.38 18.31 8.53
C VAL A 337 -12.39 19.22 7.78
N PRO A 338 -12.07 18.93 6.52
CA PRO A 338 -11.27 19.83 5.70
C PRO A 338 -11.97 21.17 5.52
N ALA A 339 -11.27 22.25 5.90
CA ALA A 339 -11.65 23.62 5.56
C ALA A 339 -11.42 23.92 4.08
#